data_AF-Q7XP21-F1
#
_entry.id   AF-Q7XP21-F1
#
_cell.length_a   1.000
_cell.length_b   1.000
_cell.length_c   1.000
_cell.angle_alpha   90.00
_cell.angle_beta   90.00
_cell.angle_gamma   90.00
#
_symmetry.space_group_name_H-M   'P 1'
#
loop_
_entity.id
_entity.type
_entity.pdbx_description
1 polymer ?
#
loop_
_entity_poly.entity_id
_entity_poly.type
_entity_poly.pdbx_seq_one_letter_code
_entity_poly.pdbx_strand_id
1 'polypeptide(L)'
;MAARRFSAATPSSPLLLRRRLLSSQPQPTAAAAEADAGAGEWVRRAGALSLLGLTGAVAASAVSDLSVFLSCSSQAIEKASQNQQIVNAIGAPIVRGPWYSASIAVNHARHSVSCTFPVSAPQGNGLLKFKAVRSGDESWFSFLQPNDWEILLMDAILDVPTDDGKHQTIRVTIPDNTAPPPAIDCKACKSQPTLTPPPPPSPSPPQK
;
A
#
# COMPACT_ATOMS: atom_id res chain seq x y z
N MET A 1 50.30 -39.19 6.18
CA MET A 1 51.37 -38.82 5.21
C MET A 1 50.78 -37.79 4.26
N ALA A 2 51.37 -36.66 3.90
CA ALA A 2 52.68 -36.11 4.18
C ALA A 2 52.62 -34.58 4.01
N ALA A 3 53.42 -33.89 4.82
CA ALA A 3 53.76 -32.49 4.66
C ALA A 3 54.48 -32.22 3.33
N ARG A 4 54.35 -31.02 2.78
CA ARG A 4 55.38 -30.45 1.90
C ARG A 4 55.68 -29.01 2.30
N ARG A 5 56.80 -28.89 3.01
CA ARG A 5 57.63 -27.69 3.03
C ARG A 5 58.41 -27.62 1.71
N PHE A 6 58.58 -26.43 1.15
CA PHE A 6 59.72 -26.14 0.30
C PHE A 6 60.37 -24.84 0.78
N SER A 7 61.68 -24.94 1.00
CA SER A 7 62.57 -23.90 1.49
C SER A 7 63.18 -23.10 0.35
N ALA A 8 63.43 -21.83 0.66
CA ALA A 8 64.59 -20.99 0.34
C ALA A 8 64.95 -20.65 -1.13
N ALA A 9 65.02 -19.34 -1.40
CA ALA A 9 66.17 -18.70 -2.02
C ALA A 9 66.13 -17.17 -1.80
N THR A 10 67.03 -16.63 -0.98
CA THR A 10 67.49 -15.23 -1.03
C THR A 10 68.46 -15.07 -2.21
N PRO A 11 68.52 -13.87 -2.83
CA PRO A 11 69.69 -13.03 -2.53
C PRO A 11 69.43 -11.50 -2.51
N SER A 12 70.24 -10.83 -1.67
CA SER A 12 70.92 -9.54 -1.90
C SER A 12 70.14 -8.21 -2.00
N SER A 13 70.21 -7.45 -0.89
CA SER A 13 70.66 -6.03 -0.70
C SER A 13 70.23 -4.89 -1.65
N PRO A 14 70.18 -3.60 -1.22
CA PRO A 14 70.80 -3.02 -0.02
C PRO A 14 69.90 -2.10 0.84
N LEU A 15 70.45 -1.84 2.02
CA LEU A 15 70.10 -0.82 3.01
C LEU A 15 69.77 0.55 2.39
N LEU A 16 68.54 1.03 2.61
CA LEU A 16 68.25 2.46 2.59
C LEU A 16 68.11 2.95 4.04
N LEU A 17 69.18 3.59 4.53
CA LEU A 17 69.15 4.43 5.72
C LEU A 17 68.08 5.52 5.54
N ARG A 18 66.93 5.35 6.18
CA ARG A 18 65.93 6.42 6.30
C ARG A 18 66.41 7.39 7.39
N ARG A 19 67.12 8.42 6.96
CA ARG A 19 67.54 9.59 7.73
C ARG A 19 66.31 10.14 8.48
N ARG A 20 66.25 9.99 9.81
CA ARG A 20 65.29 10.71 10.66
C ARG A 20 65.68 12.18 10.62
N LEU A 21 65.05 12.93 9.72
CA LEU A 21 64.90 14.36 9.90
C LEU A 21 63.94 14.54 11.07
N LEU A 22 64.46 15.03 12.20
CA LEU A 22 63.66 15.71 13.22
C LEU A 22 63.00 16.91 12.52
N SER A 23 61.84 16.67 11.93
CA SER A 23 60.93 17.74 11.55
C SER A 23 60.12 18.05 12.80
N SER A 24 60.39 19.19 13.41
CA SER A 24 59.54 19.79 14.44
C SER A 24 58.15 20.03 13.82
N GLN A 25 57.24 19.06 13.96
CA GLN A 25 55.83 19.37 13.76
C GLN A 25 55.36 20.20 14.95
N PRO A 26 54.63 21.31 14.74
CA PRO A 26 53.84 21.89 15.80
C PRO A 26 52.81 20.84 16.21
N GLN A 27 52.89 20.40 17.46
CA GLN A 27 51.93 19.50 18.07
C GLN A 27 50.54 20.13 17.89
N PRO A 28 49.57 19.48 17.22
CA PRO A 28 48.20 19.95 17.26
C PRO A 28 47.80 19.94 18.74
N THR A 29 47.33 21.07 19.23
CA THR A 29 46.77 21.20 20.58
C THR A 29 45.76 20.08 20.78
N ALA A 30 45.98 19.22 21.79
CA ALA A 30 45.09 18.10 22.13
C ALA A 30 43.61 18.55 22.26
N ALA A 31 43.40 19.80 22.67
CA ALA A 31 42.10 20.45 22.73
C ALA A 31 41.33 20.50 21.40
N ALA A 32 42.01 20.61 20.24
CA ALA A 32 41.34 20.62 18.93
C ALA A 32 40.92 19.21 18.47
N ALA A 33 41.70 18.19 18.81
CA ALA A 33 41.36 16.80 18.52
C ALA A 33 40.24 16.27 19.45
N GLU A 34 40.21 16.71 20.71
CA GLU A 34 39.15 16.34 21.67
C GLU A 34 37.80 17.00 21.33
N ALA A 35 37.81 18.25 20.86
CA ALA A 35 36.60 18.94 20.41
C ALA A 35 36.00 18.29 19.14
N ASP A 36 36.84 17.89 18.18
CA ASP A 36 36.43 17.22 16.95
C ASP A 36 35.96 15.77 17.22
N ALA A 37 36.59 15.06 18.16
CA ALA A 37 36.14 13.72 18.59
C ALA A 37 34.75 13.77 19.26
N GLY A 38 34.51 14.75 20.13
CA GLY A 38 33.21 14.97 20.75
C GLY A 38 32.14 15.33 19.71
N ALA A 39 32.43 16.29 18.82
CA ALA A 39 31.52 16.69 17.74
C ALA A 39 31.18 15.53 16.80
N GLY A 40 32.18 14.73 16.41
CA GLY A 40 32.00 13.54 15.58
C GLY A 40 31.10 12.48 16.23
N GLU A 41 31.20 12.29 17.54
CA GLU A 41 30.32 11.37 18.28
C GLU A 41 28.87 11.89 18.37
N TRP A 42 28.67 13.19 18.61
CA TRP A 42 27.34 13.81 18.58
C TRP A 42 26.68 13.72 17.21
N VAL A 43 27.43 13.95 16.13
CA VAL A 43 26.94 13.79 14.74
C VAL A 43 26.57 12.34 14.47
N ARG A 44 27.38 11.37 14.89
CA ARG A 44 27.05 9.94 14.75
C ARG A 44 25.79 9.56 15.53
N ARG A 45 25.65 10.03 16.77
CA ARG A 45 24.45 9.79 17.60
C ARG A 45 23.21 10.42 16.99
N ALA A 46 23.29 11.66 16.54
CA ALA A 46 22.20 12.35 15.86
C ALA A 46 21.80 11.63 14.56
N GLY A 47 22.79 11.18 13.77
CA GLY A 47 22.57 10.38 12.57
C GLY A 47 21.88 9.06 12.87
N ALA A 48 22.33 8.33 13.90
CA ALA A 48 21.72 7.07 14.32
C ALA A 48 20.27 7.26 14.81
N LEU A 49 20.00 8.28 15.63
CA LEU A 49 18.65 8.59 16.10
C LEU A 49 17.73 8.99 14.94
N SER A 50 18.24 9.75 13.97
CA SER A 50 17.47 10.13 12.78
C SER A 50 17.12 8.91 11.93
N LEU A 51 18.07 7.98 11.73
CA LEU A 51 17.83 6.74 11.00
C LEU A 51 16.80 5.85 11.71
N LEU A 52 16.90 5.74 13.03
CA LEU A 52 15.93 5.00 13.85
C LEU A 52 14.54 5.64 13.76
N GLY A 53 14.46 6.97 13.85
CA GLY A 53 13.21 7.71 13.71
C GLY A 53 12.56 7.50 12.34
N LEU A 54 13.32 7.62 11.26
CA LEU A 54 12.82 7.38 9.90
C LEU A 54 12.37 5.93 9.71
N THR A 55 13.17 4.96 10.14
CA THR A 55 12.81 3.53 10.08
C THR A 55 11.53 3.25 10.87
N GLY A 56 11.42 3.81 12.08
CA GLY A 56 10.24 3.69 12.92
C GLY A 56 9.00 4.30 12.28
N ALA A 57 9.11 5.47 11.66
CA ALA A 57 8.00 6.13 10.97
C ALA A 57 7.49 5.31 9.77
N VAL A 58 8.40 4.74 8.98
CA VAL A 58 8.04 3.86 7.85
C VAL A 58 7.37 2.57 8.35
N ALA A 59 7.92 1.95 9.38
CA ALA A 59 7.34 0.75 9.98
C ALA A 59 5.94 1.01 10.54
N ALA A 60 5.73 2.12 11.25
CA ALA A 60 4.42 2.52 11.77
C ALA A 60 3.40 2.75 10.64
N SER A 61 3.84 3.34 9.53
CA SER A 61 2.98 3.56 8.36
C SER A 61 2.53 2.22 7.74
N ALA A 62 3.47 1.27 7.58
CA ALA A 62 3.18 -0.06 7.05
C ALA A 62 2.26 -0.88 7.98
N VAL A 63 2.47 -0.82 9.30
CA VAL A 63 1.56 -1.45 10.28
C VAL A 63 0.16 -0.87 10.17
N SER A 64 0.04 0.44 9.98
CA SER A 64 -1.24 1.08 9.83
C SER A 64 -1.96 0.64 8.55
N ASP A 65 -1.30 0.61 7.40
CA ASP A 65 -1.90 0.13 6.15
C ASP A 65 -2.29 -1.36 6.24
N LEU A 66 -1.47 -2.18 6.91
CA LEU A 66 -1.77 -3.59 7.16
C LEU A 66 -3.02 -3.75 8.04
N SER A 67 -3.16 -2.94 9.09
CA SER A 67 -4.34 -2.99 9.96
C SER A 67 -5.63 -2.68 9.20
N VAL A 68 -5.59 -1.70 8.28
CA VAL A 68 -6.71 -1.35 7.40
C VAL A 68 -7.04 -2.52 6.48
N PHE A 69 -6.03 -3.11 5.83
CA PHE A 69 -6.23 -4.27 4.97
C PHE A 69 -6.88 -5.43 5.72
N LEU A 70 -6.38 -5.78 6.91
CA LEU A 70 -6.89 -6.89 7.71
C LEU A 70 -8.33 -6.66 8.17
N SER A 71 -8.66 -5.46 8.63
CA SER A 71 -10.03 -5.11 9.05
C SER A 71 -11.00 -5.21 7.86
N CYS A 72 -10.70 -4.49 6.77
CA CYS A 72 -11.61 -4.42 5.64
C CYS A 72 -11.78 -5.75 4.93
N SER A 73 -10.69 -6.52 4.75
CA SER A 73 -10.77 -7.82 4.10
C SER A 73 -11.51 -8.85 4.94
N SER A 74 -11.47 -8.75 6.27
CA SER A 74 -12.26 -9.64 7.14
C SER A 74 -13.75 -9.36 6.99
N GLN A 75 -14.14 -8.08 6.95
CA GLN A 75 -15.53 -7.69 6.68
C GLN A 75 -15.99 -8.08 5.27
N ALA A 76 -15.12 -7.97 4.26
CA ALA A 76 -15.42 -8.40 2.90
C ALA A 76 -15.62 -9.92 2.81
N ILE A 77 -14.80 -10.71 3.51
CA ILE A 77 -14.98 -12.17 3.59
C ILE A 77 -16.29 -12.52 4.30
N GLU A 78 -16.64 -11.81 5.37
CA GLU A 78 -17.90 -12.01 6.09
C GLU A 78 -19.10 -11.73 5.17
N LYS A 79 -19.13 -10.56 4.50
CA LYS A 79 -20.16 -10.22 3.52
C LYS A 79 -20.23 -11.24 2.37
N ALA A 80 -19.08 -11.77 1.91
CA ALA A 80 -19.03 -12.80 0.87
C ALA A 80 -19.58 -14.15 1.36
N SER A 81 -19.30 -14.52 2.61
CA SER A 81 -19.74 -15.78 3.23
C SER A 81 -21.25 -15.80 3.50
N GLN A 82 -21.87 -14.63 3.61
CA GLN A 82 -23.32 -14.49 3.73
C GLN A 82 -24.03 -14.51 2.36
N ASN A 83 -23.31 -14.35 1.25
CA ASN A 83 -23.88 -14.35 -0.09
C ASN A 83 -23.99 -15.77 -0.65
N GLN A 84 -25.23 -16.25 -0.80
CA GLN A 84 -25.52 -17.61 -1.29
C GLN A 84 -24.99 -17.86 -2.72
N GLN A 85 -24.93 -16.85 -3.59
CA GLN A 85 -24.38 -17.06 -4.94
C GLN A 85 -22.88 -17.37 -4.88
N ILE A 86 -22.15 -16.77 -3.93
CA ILE A 86 -20.71 -17.00 -3.76
C ILE A 86 -20.48 -18.34 -3.07
N VAL A 87 -21.20 -18.61 -1.99
CA VAL A 87 -21.10 -19.88 -1.25
C VAL A 87 -21.45 -21.07 -2.13
N ASN A 88 -22.49 -20.96 -2.97
CA ASN A 88 -22.85 -22.04 -3.89
C ASN A 88 -21.85 -22.23 -5.03
N ALA A 89 -21.09 -21.19 -5.38
CA ALA A 89 -20.14 -21.23 -6.49
C ALA A 89 -18.76 -21.76 -6.07
N ILE A 90 -18.23 -21.34 -4.92
CA ILE A 90 -16.87 -21.70 -4.48
C ILE A 90 -16.84 -22.47 -3.14
N GLY A 91 -17.97 -22.62 -2.47
CA GLY A 91 -18.09 -23.29 -1.19
C GLY A 91 -17.78 -22.40 0.02
N ALA A 92 -17.83 -23.01 1.21
CA ALA A 92 -17.45 -22.41 2.49
C ALA A 92 -16.55 -23.37 3.27
N PRO A 93 -15.63 -22.90 4.12
CA PRO A 93 -15.37 -21.50 4.45
C PRO A 93 -14.58 -20.76 3.36
N ILE A 94 -14.87 -19.47 3.19
CA ILE A 94 -14.08 -18.58 2.32
C ILE A 94 -12.91 -18.06 3.14
N VAL A 95 -11.68 -18.38 2.72
CA VAL A 95 -10.45 -17.95 3.41
C VAL A 95 -9.69 -16.93 2.57
N ARG A 96 -9.00 -16.02 3.26
CA ARG A 96 -8.13 -15.02 2.62
C ARG A 96 -6.98 -15.75 1.91
N GLY A 97 -6.75 -15.40 0.65
CA GLY A 97 -5.62 -15.88 -0.13
C GLY A 97 -4.31 -15.14 0.21
N PRO A 98 -3.26 -15.35 -0.61
CA PRO A 98 -1.95 -14.79 -0.34
C PRO A 98 -1.93 -13.25 -0.36
N TRP A 99 -1.33 -12.66 0.67
CA TRP A 99 -1.29 -11.20 0.85
C TRP A 99 -0.50 -10.47 -0.25
N TYR A 100 0.51 -11.11 -0.85
CA TYR A 100 1.35 -10.49 -1.88
C TYR A 100 0.64 -10.31 -3.23
N SER A 101 -0.52 -10.95 -3.42
CA SER A 101 -1.39 -10.74 -4.59
C SER A 101 -2.54 -9.77 -4.29
N ALA A 102 -2.58 -9.22 -3.09
CA ALA A 102 -3.53 -8.19 -2.73
C ALA A 102 -3.03 -6.80 -3.15
N SER A 103 -3.97 -5.92 -3.48
CA SER A 103 -3.73 -4.50 -3.65
C SER A 103 -4.64 -3.71 -2.73
N ILE A 104 -4.09 -2.61 -2.22
CA ILE A 104 -4.82 -1.64 -1.42
C ILE A 104 -4.47 -0.25 -1.95
N ALA A 105 -5.49 0.55 -2.20
CA ALA A 105 -5.37 1.95 -2.55
C ALA A 105 -6.12 2.74 -1.49
N VAL A 106 -5.40 3.57 -0.76
CA VAL A 106 -5.94 4.43 0.30
C VAL A 106 -5.98 5.85 -0.22
N ASN A 107 -7.11 6.53 -0.09
CA ASN A 107 -7.27 7.92 -0.50
C ASN A 107 -6.70 8.90 0.55
N HIS A 108 -6.61 10.19 0.19
CA HIS A 108 -6.14 11.25 1.07
C HIS A 108 -6.86 11.21 2.43
N ALA A 109 -6.07 11.36 3.49
CA ALA A 109 -6.52 11.26 4.89
C ALA A 109 -7.21 9.94 5.29
N ARG A 110 -7.10 8.87 4.48
CA ARG A 110 -7.58 7.52 4.78
C ARG A 110 -9.10 7.42 5.03
N HIS A 111 -9.88 8.28 4.38
CA HIS A 111 -11.34 8.23 4.46
C HIS A 111 -11.98 7.20 3.53
N SER A 112 -11.27 6.81 2.46
CA SER A 112 -11.73 5.77 1.57
C SER A 112 -10.61 4.83 1.16
N VAL A 113 -10.98 3.57 0.97
CA VAL A 113 -10.07 2.50 0.56
C VAL A 113 -10.70 1.71 -0.57
N SER A 114 -9.88 1.35 -1.53
CA SER A 114 -10.20 0.36 -2.55
C SER A 114 -9.25 -0.79 -2.37
N CYS A 115 -9.77 -2.01 -2.21
CA CYS A 115 -8.94 -3.17 -2.01
C CYS A 115 -9.36 -4.29 -2.95
N THR A 116 -8.37 -5.08 -3.36
CA THR A 116 -8.55 -6.27 -4.16
C THR A 116 -7.68 -7.36 -3.57
N PHE A 117 -8.24 -8.52 -3.25
CA PHE A 117 -7.45 -9.61 -2.68
C PHE A 117 -8.01 -10.98 -3.07
N PRO A 118 -7.14 -11.99 -3.23
CA PRO A 118 -7.58 -13.33 -3.55
C PRO A 118 -8.28 -13.98 -2.36
N VAL A 119 -9.20 -14.88 -2.65
CA VAL A 119 -9.85 -15.77 -1.68
C VAL A 119 -9.82 -17.20 -2.22
N SER A 120 -9.85 -18.16 -1.30
CA SER A 120 -9.90 -19.58 -1.61
C SER A 120 -11.02 -20.23 -0.81
N ALA A 121 -11.65 -21.24 -1.38
CA ALA A 121 -12.68 -22.04 -0.76
C ALA A 121 -12.64 -23.47 -1.31
N PRO A 122 -13.34 -24.46 -0.71
CA PRO A 122 -13.17 -25.87 -1.06
C PRO A 122 -13.46 -26.22 -2.53
N GLN A 123 -14.34 -25.47 -3.18
CA GLN A 123 -14.79 -25.73 -4.54
C GLN A 123 -14.16 -24.78 -5.55
N GLY A 124 -13.37 -23.79 -5.15
CA GLY A 124 -12.78 -22.85 -6.09
C GLY A 124 -12.04 -21.69 -5.44
N ASN A 125 -11.46 -20.85 -6.30
CA ASN A 125 -10.79 -19.63 -5.87
C ASN A 125 -11.58 -18.42 -6.32
N GLY A 126 -11.21 -17.25 -5.83
CA GLY A 126 -11.82 -16.00 -6.27
C GLY A 126 -10.96 -14.80 -5.97
N LEU A 127 -11.44 -13.66 -6.41
CA LEU A 127 -10.88 -12.35 -6.17
C LEU A 127 -11.99 -11.44 -5.69
N LEU A 128 -11.88 -10.98 -4.44
CA LEU A 128 -12.79 -9.98 -3.89
C LEU A 128 -12.24 -8.59 -4.18
N LYS A 129 -13.10 -7.73 -4.72
CA LYS A 129 -12.83 -6.31 -4.99
C LYS A 129 -13.86 -5.49 -4.24
N PHE A 130 -13.43 -4.52 -3.47
CA PHE A 130 -14.39 -3.69 -2.76
C PHE A 130 -13.86 -2.27 -2.58
N LYS A 131 -14.80 -1.35 -2.35
CA LYS A 131 -14.52 0.01 -1.90
C LYS A 131 -15.22 0.23 -0.57
N ALA A 132 -14.50 0.78 0.38
CA ALA A 132 -15.03 1.11 1.68
C ALA A 132 -14.70 2.56 2.05
N VAL A 133 -15.58 3.16 2.85
CA VAL A 133 -15.35 4.45 3.49
C VAL A 133 -15.25 4.25 5.00
N ARG A 134 -14.47 5.11 5.64
CA ARG A 134 -14.32 5.06 7.09
C ARG A 134 -15.55 5.68 7.75
N SER A 135 -16.23 4.93 8.61
CA SER A 135 -17.31 5.42 9.45
C SER A 135 -16.70 6.01 10.72
N GLY A 136 -16.72 7.33 10.87
CA GLY A 136 -16.16 8.00 12.05
C GLY A 136 -15.97 9.51 11.86
N ASP A 137 -15.96 10.23 12.98
CA ASP A 137 -15.69 11.65 13.09
C ASP A 137 -14.20 11.97 12.88
N GLU A 138 -13.92 13.12 12.26
CA GLU A 138 -12.59 13.68 11.95
C GLU A 138 -11.82 14.12 13.21
N SER A 139 -11.89 13.34 14.29
CA SER A 139 -11.16 13.65 15.51
C SER A 139 -9.66 13.39 15.30
N TRP A 140 -8.84 14.25 15.92
CA TRP A 140 -7.38 14.19 15.88
C TRP A 140 -6.77 12.84 16.29
N PHE A 141 -7.51 12.00 17.02
CA PHE A 141 -7.10 10.66 17.45
C PHE A 141 -7.80 9.52 16.74
N SER A 142 -8.60 9.80 15.71
CA SER A 142 -9.34 8.77 14.98
C SER A 142 -8.43 7.60 14.59
N PHE A 143 -7.16 7.85 14.23
CA PHE A 143 -6.17 6.82 13.89
C PHE A 143 -5.93 5.73 14.97
N LEU A 144 -6.28 5.98 16.24
CA LEU A 144 -6.17 5.01 17.34
C LEU A 144 -7.45 4.17 17.53
N GLN A 145 -8.58 4.62 16.97
CA GLN A 145 -9.86 3.95 17.17
C GLN A 145 -9.98 2.74 16.24
N PRO A 146 -10.58 1.62 16.70
CA PRO A 146 -11.01 0.55 15.81
C PRO A 146 -11.90 1.16 14.72
N ASN A 147 -11.40 1.15 13.49
CA ASN A 147 -12.08 1.81 12.39
C ASN A 147 -13.14 0.88 11.84
N ASP A 148 -14.40 1.29 12.00
CA ASP A 148 -15.51 0.70 11.30
C ASP A 148 -15.45 1.18 9.84
N TRP A 149 -15.38 0.23 8.91
CA TRP A 149 -15.28 0.48 7.48
C TRP A 149 -16.61 0.10 6.84
N GLU A 150 -17.27 1.06 6.22
CA GLU A 150 -18.51 0.82 5.50
C GLU A 150 -18.19 0.44 4.06
N ILE A 151 -18.42 -0.83 3.71
CA ILE A 151 -18.21 -1.34 2.35
C ILE A 151 -19.37 -0.90 1.46
N LEU A 152 -19.12 0.14 0.66
CA LEU A 152 -20.08 0.74 -0.28
C LEU A 152 -20.36 -0.13 -1.50
N LEU A 153 -19.32 -0.79 -2.02
CA LEU A 153 -19.42 -1.66 -3.20
C LEU A 153 -18.52 -2.87 -3.00
N MET A 154 -19.02 -4.04 -3.36
CA MET A 154 -18.22 -5.26 -3.37
C MET A 154 -18.56 -6.12 -4.58
N ASP A 155 -17.53 -6.53 -5.30
CA ASP A 155 -17.60 -7.46 -6.41
C ASP A 155 -16.75 -8.69 -6.09
N ALA A 156 -17.24 -9.86 -6.44
CA ALA A 156 -16.52 -11.12 -6.40
C ALA A 156 -16.32 -11.64 -7.82
N ILE A 157 -15.08 -11.98 -8.17
CA ILE A 157 -14.73 -12.66 -9.41
C ILE A 157 -14.30 -14.07 -9.01
N LEU A 158 -15.15 -15.06 -9.25
CA LEU A 158 -14.98 -16.43 -8.81
C LEU A 158 -14.46 -17.28 -9.97
N ASP A 159 -13.55 -18.18 -9.67
CA ASP A 159 -13.02 -19.18 -10.58
C ASP A 159 -13.49 -20.56 -10.11
N VAL A 160 -14.46 -21.11 -10.83
CA VAL A 160 -15.14 -22.36 -10.49
C VAL A 160 -14.72 -23.46 -11.47
N PRO A 161 -14.16 -24.58 -10.98
CA PRO A 161 -13.91 -25.76 -11.80
C PRO A 161 -15.24 -26.40 -12.22
N THR A 162 -15.41 -26.60 -13.52
CA THR A 162 -16.52 -27.33 -14.14
C THR A 162 -16.17 -28.81 -14.27
N ASP A 163 -17.17 -29.69 -14.30
CA ASP A 163 -17.00 -31.15 -14.43
C ASP A 163 -16.11 -31.57 -15.63
N ASP A 164 -16.09 -30.79 -16.70
CA ASP A 164 -15.25 -31.00 -17.89
C ASP A 164 -13.75 -30.67 -17.67
N GLY A 165 -13.35 -30.31 -16.45
CA GLY A 165 -12.00 -29.86 -16.10
C GLY A 165 -11.68 -28.43 -16.58
N LYS A 166 -12.68 -27.71 -17.11
CA LYS A 166 -12.56 -26.30 -17.50
C LYS A 166 -12.84 -25.39 -16.32
N HIS A 167 -12.30 -24.18 -16.39
CA HIS A 167 -12.51 -23.14 -15.38
C HIS A 167 -13.53 -22.13 -15.90
N GLN A 168 -14.58 -21.85 -15.12
CA GLN A 168 -15.58 -20.85 -15.42
C GLN A 168 -15.43 -19.65 -14.48
N THR A 169 -15.32 -18.46 -15.07
CA THR A 169 -15.32 -17.22 -14.30
C THR A 169 -16.74 -16.71 -14.08
N ILE A 170 -17.16 -16.58 -12.82
CA ILE A 170 -18.44 -16.02 -12.41
C ILE A 170 -18.19 -14.66 -11.76
N ARG A 171 -19.02 -13.65 -12.07
CA ARG A 171 -18.96 -12.34 -11.42
C ARG A 171 -20.22 -12.10 -10.62
N VAL A 172 -20.05 -11.77 -9.35
CA VAL A 172 -21.15 -11.47 -8.42
C VAL A 172 -20.93 -10.08 -7.85
N THR A 173 -21.85 -9.16 -8.13
CA THR A 173 -21.92 -7.86 -7.46
C THR A 173 -22.78 -8.01 -6.22
N ILE A 174 -22.23 -7.64 -5.07
CA ILE A 174 -22.88 -7.78 -3.78
C ILE A 174 -23.43 -6.39 -3.44
N PRO A 175 -24.77 -6.23 -3.43
CA PRO A 175 -25.38 -4.96 -3.13
C PRO A 175 -25.03 -4.52 -1.71
N ASP A 176 -24.94 -3.21 -1.52
CA ASP A 176 -24.82 -2.67 -0.18
C ASP A 176 -26.10 -2.95 0.61
N ASN A 177 -25.99 -3.26 1.91
CA ASN A 177 -27.15 -3.52 2.77
C ASN A 177 -27.92 -2.23 3.10
N THR A 178 -27.49 -1.10 2.55
CA THR A 178 -28.25 0.13 2.50
C THR A 178 -29.53 -0.13 1.72
N ALA A 179 -30.67 -0.04 2.40
CA ALA A 179 -31.99 -0.13 1.76
C ALA A 179 -31.96 0.66 0.44
N PRO A 180 -32.51 0.10 -0.66
CA PRO A 180 -32.54 0.82 -1.92
C PRO A 180 -33.06 2.23 -1.65
N PRO A 181 -32.40 3.30 -2.14
CA PRO A 181 -32.99 4.63 -2.05
C PRO A 181 -34.43 4.51 -2.55
N PRO A 182 -35.42 5.08 -1.82
CA PRO A 182 -36.82 4.92 -2.16
C PRO A 182 -36.96 5.18 -3.65
N ALA A 183 -37.55 4.21 -4.37
CA ALA A 183 -37.63 4.25 -5.82
C ALA A 183 -38.14 5.65 -6.23
N ILE A 184 -37.24 6.46 -6.77
CA ILE A 184 -37.65 7.74 -7.34
C ILE A 184 -38.44 7.35 -8.57
N ASP A 185 -39.75 7.52 -8.46
CA ASP A 185 -40.68 7.34 -9.55
C ASP A 185 -40.21 8.24 -10.69
N CYS A 186 -39.62 7.66 -11.74
CA CYS A 186 -39.06 8.35 -12.91
C CYS A 186 -40.10 9.15 -13.70
N LYS A 187 -41.31 9.32 -13.18
CA LYS A 187 -42.33 10.26 -13.67
C LYS A 187 -42.08 11.72 -13.25
N ALA A 188 -41.23 11.99 -12.26
CA ALA A 188 -40.93 13.37 -11.84
C ALA A 188 -40.02 14.15 -12.82
N CYS A 189 -39.32 13.48 -13.74
CA CYS A 189 -38.44 14.15 -14.71
C CYS A 189 -39.18 14.80 -15.89
N LYS A 190 -40.52 14.86 -15.89
CA LYS A 190 -41.30 15.40 -17.02
C LYS A 190 -41.70 16.87 -16.87
N SER A 191 -40.90 17.67 -16.15
CA SER A 191 -41.07 19.11 -16.10
C SER A 191 -39.73 19.85 -16.11
N GLN A 192 -38.90 19.56 -17.10
CA GLN A 192 -37.89 20.54 -17.51
C GLN A 192 -38.56 21.48 -18.51
N PRO A 193 -38.71 22.78 -18.21
CA PRO A 193 -39.09 23.73 -19.24
C PRO A 193 -37.99 23.72 -20.30
N THR A 194 -38.37 23.39 -21.52
CA THR A 194 -37.56 23.56 -22.72
C THR A 194 -37.07 25.01 -22.74
N LEU A 195 -35.78 25.24 -22.49
CA LEU A 195 -35.14 26.49 -22.86
C LEU A 195 -35.18 26.57 -24.38
N THR A 196 -36.04 27.44 -24.89
CA THR A 196 -36.13 27.79 -26.31
C THR A 196 -34.75 28.24 -26.80
N PRO A 197 -34.19 27.64 -27.86
CA PRO A 197 -32.98 28.18 -28.47
C PRO A 197 -33.29 29.55 -29.08
N PRO A 198 -32.37 30.54 -28.98
CA PRO A 198 -32.58 31.86 -29.57
C PRO A 198 -32.73 31.76 -31.10
N PRO A 199 -33.56 32.63 -31.72
CA PRO A 199 -33.79 32.59 -33.16
C PRO A 199 -32.50 32.89 -33.93
N PRO A 200 -32.31 32.29 -35.13
CA PRO A 200 -31.16 32.57 -35.97
C PRO A 200 -31.16 34.04 -36.41
N PRO A 201 -29.97 34.67 -36.55
CA PRO A 201 -29.87 36.05 -36.98
C PRO A 201 -30.42 36.23 -38.41
N SER A 202 -31.24 37.26 -38.61
CA SER A 202 -31.77 37.64 -39.91
C SER A 202 -30.66 37.96 -40.92
N PRO A 203 -30.82 37.58 -42.20
CA PRO A 203 -29.86 37.92 -43.25
C PRO A 203 -29.87 39.42 -43.53
N SER A 204 -28.67 40.01 -43.52
CA SER A 204 -28.44 41.41 -43.91
C SER A 204 -28.86 41.67 -45.36
N PRO A 205 -29.47 42.83 -45.68
CA PRO A 205 -29.84 43.16 -47.04
C PRO A 205 -28.61 43.42 -47.93
N PRO A 206 -28.73 43.21 -49.25
CA PRO A 206 -27.63 43.32 -50.19
C PRO A 206 -27.19 44.78 -50.32
N GLN A 207 -25.88 45.03 -50.22
CA GLN A 207 -25.30 46.32 -50.59
C GLN A 207 -25.28 46.43 -52.12
N LYS A 208 -25.71 47.59 -52.61
CA LYS A 208 -25.60 48.03 -54.01
C LYS A 208 -24.41 48.96 -54.14
#